data_AF-A0A7S0RX57-F1
#
_entry.id   AF-A0A7S0RX57-F1
#
_cell.length_a   1.000
_cell.length_b   1.000
_cell.length_c   1.000
_cell.angle_alpha   90.00
_cell.angle_beta   90.00
_cell.angle_gamma   90.00
#
_symmetry.space_group_name_H-M   'P 1'
#
loop_
_entity.id
_entity.type
_entity.pdbx_description
1 polymer ?
#
loop_
_entity_poly.entity_id
_entity_poly.type
_entity_poly.pdbx_seq_one_letter_code
_entity_poly.pdbx_strand_id
1 'polypeptide(L)'
;SSGGGAGPGVRGPFGLGSRVGSNSNVQASGASTSQFSSSQAMQAATGPPAPPPQMSQQQVLLEAENQGLVERLSQMAQGVQGVERTVKEIAILNQMFSTAILHQAEAIETIYNQAVEASQNIKLGNKELKKTVAVNR
;
A
#
# COMPACT_ATOMS: atom_id res chain seq x y z
N SER A 1 20.85 48.16 -10.39
CA SER A 1 21.08 46.72 -10.59
C SER A 1 19.81 45.97 -10.23
N SER A 2 18.85 45.64 -11.11
CA SER A 2 18.88 44.81 -12.34
C SER A 2 19.49 43.44 -12.09
N GLY A 3 18.85 42.28 -12.28
CA GLY A 3 17.51 41.86 -12.76
C GLY A 3 17.20 40.49 -12.12
N GLY A 4 16.01 39.90 -12.15
CA GLY A 4 15.14 39.71 -13.32
C GLY A 4 15.54 38.41 -14.02
N GLY A 5 14.76 37.33 -13.86
CA GLY A 5 15.06 36.03 -14.47
C GLY A 5 13.93 35.02 -14.34
N ALA A 6 12.81 35.30 -15.04
CA ALA A 6 11.71 34.38 -15.29
C ALA A 6 11.92 33.60 -16.59
N GLY A 7 11.45 32.36 -16.64
CA GLY A 7 11.04 31.65 -17.86
C GLY A 7 11.65 30.26 -18.09
N PRO A 8 11.12 29.42 -19.01
CA PRO A 8 9.88 29.58 -19.79
C PRO A 8 8.92 28.38 -19.72
N GLY A 9 7.66 28.63 -20.07
CA GLY A 9 6.71 27.61 -20.52
C GLY A 9 6.88 27.30 -22.00
N VAL A 10 6.52 26.08 -22.41
CA VAL A 10 6.40 25.65 -23.81
C VAL A 10 5.21 24.69 -23.92
N ARG A 11 3.99 25.21 -24.11
CA ARG A 11 3.10 25.04 -25.29
C ARG A 11 3.43 23.84 -26.19
N GLY A 12 2.49 22.89 -26.27
CA GLY A 12 2.45 21.85 -27.31
C GLY A 12 2.05 22.39 -28.69
N PRO A 13 2.05 21.53 -29.72
CA PRO A 13 0.87 21.49 -30.61
C PRO A 13 0.69 20.13 -31.32
N PHE A 14 -0.39 19.38 -31.07
CA PHE A 14 -0.99 18.51 -32.10
C PHE A 14 -2.48 18.33 -31.81
N GLY A 15 -3.27 19.25 -32.36
CA GLY A 15 -4.68 19.04 -32.64
C GLY A 15 -4.83 18.52 -34.07
N LEU A 16 -5.45 17.35 -34.23
CA LEU A 16 -6.26 17.06 -35.41
C LEU A 16 -7.71 17.34 -34.96
N GLY A 17 -8.47 18.24 -35.58
CA GLY A 17 -8.57 18.47 -37.01
C GLY A 17 -9.87 17.83 -37.48
N SER A 18 -10.94 18.63 -37.42
CA SER A 18 -12.33 18.37 -37.76
C SER A 18 -12.55 17.56 -39.04
N ARG A 19 -13.56 16.68 -39.03
CA ARG A 19 -14.42 16.45 -40.21
C ARG A 19 -15.88 16.33 -39.80
N VAL A 20 -16.55 17.48 -39.88
CA VAL A 20 -17.97 17.58 -40.25
C VAL A 20 -18.11 16.97 -41.64
N GLY A 21 -19.04 16.04 -41.78
CA GLY A 21 -19.39 15.40 -43.04
C GLY A 21 -20.83 14.96 -42.97
N SER A 22 -21.72 15.89 -43.29
CA SER A 22 -23.11 15.66 -43.64
C SER A 22 -23.23 14.43 -44.55
N ASN A 23 -24.18 13.54 -44.28
CA ASN A 23 -24.76 12.79 -45.38
C ASN A 23 -26.28 12.77 -45.28
N SER A 24 -26.83 13.43 -46.28
CA SER A 24 -28.20 13.75 -46.57
C SER A 24 -29.03 12.50 -46.84
N ASN A 25 -30.15 12.43 -46.11
CA ASN A 25 -31.37 11.76 -46.51
C ASN A 25 -31.77 12.22 -47.92
N VAL A 26 -31.71 11.32 -48.90
CA VAL A 26 -32.39 11.48 -50.19
C VAL A 26 -33.28 10.26 -50.39
N GLN A 27 -34.54 10.50 -50.09
CA GLN A 27 -35.67 9.66 -50.43
C GLN A 27 -35.93 9.83 -51.94
N ALA A 28 -35.78 8.77 -52.72
CA ALA A 28 -36.25 8.73 -54.10
C ALA A 28 -36.91 7.38 -54.37
N SER A 29 -38.23 7.45 -54.30
CA SER A 29 -39.23 6.51 -54.78
C SER A 29 -39.00 6.09 -56.24
N GLY A 30 -39.01 4.78 -56.49
CA GLY A 30 -39.07 4.19 -57.83
C GLY A 30 -39.68 2.79 -57.74
N ALA A 31 -40.97 2.70 -58.05
CA ALA A 31 -41.75 1.47 -58.08
C ALA A 31 -41.37 0.58 -59.27
N SER A 32 -41.36 -0.75 -59.08
CA SER A 32 -42.12 -1.71 -59.89
C SER A 32 -41.88 -3.16 -59.47
N THR A 33 -42.96 -3.79 -58.97
CA THR A 33 -43.52 -5.07 -59.44
C THR A 33 -42.55 -6.17 -59.88
N SER A 34 -42.49 -7.25 -59.09
CA SER A 34 -42.85 -8.60 -59.57
C SER A 34 -43.18 -9.53 -58.39
N GLN A 35 -44.47 -9.70 -58.11
CA GLN A 35 -44.99 -10.82 -57.31
C GLN A 35 -45.01 -12.06 -58.19
N PHE A 36 -44.19 -13.10 -57.96
CA PHE A 36 -44.54 -14.48 -58.35
C PHE A 36 -43.88 -15.49 -57.41
N SER A 37 -44.73 -16.12 -56.58
CA SER A 37 -44.67 -17.47 -56.02
C SER A 37 -43.33 -18.22 -55.89
N SER A 38 -42.93 -18.50 -54.64
CA SER A 38 -42.71 -19.88 -54.19
C SER A 38 -42.48 -19.92 -52.68
N SER A 39 -43.53 -20.28 -51.97
CA SER A 39 -43.52 -20.73 -50.59
C SER A 39 -42.67 -22.00 -50.44
N GLN A 40 -41.34 -21.86 -50.28
CA GLN A 40 -40.47 -22.94 -49.82
C GLN A 40 -39.10 -22.38 -49.38
N ALA A 41 -38.99 -21.92 -48.14
CA ALA A 41 -37.71 -21.73 -47.46
C ALA A 41 -37.87 -21.70 -45.92
N MET A 42 -38.64 -22.64 -45.37
CA MET A 42 -38.39 -23.10 -44.00
C MET A 42 -37.53 -24.35 -44.11
N GLN A 43 -36.23 -24.21 -43.84
CA GLN A 43 -35.26 -25.24 -43.41
C GLN A 43 -33.92 -25.02 -44.09
N ALA A 44 -33.06 -24.26 -43.42
CA ALA A 44 -31.61 -24.42 -43.57
C ALA A 44 -30.95 -24.14 -42.21
N ALA A 45 -30.63 -25.24 -41.54
CA ALA A 45 -29.52 -25.37 -40.60
C ALA A 45 -29.49 -24.46 -39.36
N THR A 46 -30.32 -24.79 -38.37
CA THR A 46 -29.81 -24.85 -36.99
C THR A 46 -28.73 -25.94 -36.93
N GLY A 47 -27.51 -25.62 -37.36
CA GLY A 47 -26.35 -26.46 -37.07
C GLY A 47 -26.14 -26.51 -35.55
N PRO A 48 -25.68 -27.64 -34.99
CA PRO A 48 -25.40 -27.72 -33.56
C PRO A 48 -24.47 -26.56 -33.15
N PRO A 49 -24.66 -25.97 -31.95
CA PRO A 49 -23.74 -24.96 -31.45
C PRO A 49 -22.32 -25.54 -31.50
N ALA A 50 -21.38 -24.76 -32.05
CA ALA A 50 -19.98 -25.15 -32.08
C ALA A 50 -19.57 -25.68 -30.70
N PRO A 51 -18.93 -26.86 -30.60
CA PRO A 51 -18.50 -27.38 -29.31
C PRO A 51 -17.61 -26.32 -28.65
N PRO A 52 -17.73 -26.12 -27.32
CA PRO A 52 -16.83 -25.23 -26.60
C PRO A 52 -15.39 -25.62 -26.93
N PRO A 53 -14.44 -24.66 -26.98
CA PRO A 53 -13.05 -24.95 -27.29
C PRO A 53 -12.59 -26.09 -26.39
N GLN A 54 -12.31 -27.24 -27.01
CA GLN A 54 -11.87 -28.43 -26.30
C GLN A 54 -10.44 -28.16 -25.88
N MET A 55 -10.27 -27.63 -24.67
CA MET A 55 -8.96 -27.52 -24.06
C MET A 55 -8.36 -28.92 -24.02
N SER A 56 -7.15 -29.04 -24.57
CA SER A 56 -6.39 -30.27 -24.42
C SER A 56 -6.18 -30.53 -22.93
N GLN A 57 -6.17 -31.80 -22.49
CA GLN A 57 -5.91 -32.15 -21.09
C GLN A 57 -4.64 -31.50 -20.55
N GLN A 58 -3.63 -31.30 -21.40
CA GLN A 58 -2.39 -30.64 -21.05
C GLN A 58 -2.58 -29.14 -20.73
N GLN A 59 -3.48 -28.46 -21.44
CA GLN A 59 -3.80 -27.06 -21.20
C GLN A 59 -4.55 -26.86 -19.89
N VAL A 60 -5.47 -27.79 -19.56
CA VAL A 60 -6.16 -27.83 -18.26
C VAL A 60 -5.17 -28.07 -17.11
N LEU A 61 -4.20 -28.96 -17.28
CA LEU A 61 -3.16 -29.19 -16.27
C LEU A 61 -2.28 -27.95 -16.04
N LEU A 62 -1.88 -27.27 -17.11
CA LEU A 62 -1.05 -26.07 -17.05
C LEU A 62 -1.81 -24.88 -16.43
N GLU A 63 -3.12 -24.75 -16.68
CA GLU A 63 -3.95 -23.76 -16.00
C GLU A 63 -4.12 -24.08 -14.51
N ALA A 64 -4.32 -25.36 -14.16
CA ALA A 64 -4.39 -25.78 -12.76
C ALA A 64 -3.06 -25.53 -12.02
N GLU A 65 -1.91 -25.79 -12.66
CA GLU A 65 -0.59 -25.49 -12.10
C GLU A 65 -0.39 -23.97 -11.91
N ASN A 66 -0.73 -23.17 -12.92
CA ASN A 66 -0.66 -21.70 -12.79
C ASN A 66 -1.56 -21.17 -11.67
N GLN A 67 -2.79 -21.69 -11.54
CA GLN A 67 -3.68 -21.33 -10.44
C GLN A 67 -3.08 -21.70 -9.09
N GLY A 68 -2.47 -22.89 -8.96
CA GLY A 68 -1.78 -23.30 -7.74
C GLY A 68 -0.55 -22.44 -7.41
N LEU A 69 0.22 -22.01 -8.42
CA LEU A 69 1.34 -21.08 -8.24
C LEU A 69 0.86 -19.70 -7.78
N VAL A 70 -0.20 -19.17 -8.40
CA VAL A 70 -0.80 -17.89 -8.01
C VAL A 70 -1.34 -17.95 -6.59
N GLU A 71 -2.01 -19.04 -6.22
CA GLU A 71 -2.51 -19.23 -4.85
C GLU A 71 -1.36 -19.25 -3.84
N ARG A 72 -0.29 -20.00 -4.13
CA ARG A 72 0.90 -20.06 -3.26
C ARG A 72 1.59 -18.69 -3.14
N LEU A 73 1.71 -17.94 -4.24
CA LEU A 73 2.26 -16.58 -4.21
C LEU A 73 1.38 -15.63 -3.40
N SER A 74 0.06 -15.76 -3.51
CA SER A 74 -0.91 -15.00 -2.71
C SER A 74 -0.76 -15.30 -1.21
N GLN A 75 -0.66 -16.59 -0.85
CA GLN A 75 -0.43 -17.00 0.54
C GLN A 75 0.91 -16.47 1.08
N MET A 76 1.98 -16.53 0.28
CA MET A 76 3.29 -15.99 0.67
C MET A 76 3.23 -14.46 0.85
N ALA A 77 2.55 -13.75 -0.04
CA ALA A 77 2.36 -12.30 0.08
C ALA A 77 1.58 -11.93 1.34
N GLN A 78 0.52 -12.68 1.67
CA GLN A 78 -0.22 -12.52 2.93
C GLN A 78 0.67 -12.78 4.15
N GLY A 79 1.50 -13.83 4.11
CA GLY A 79 2.48 -14.12 5.15
C GLY A 79 3.48 -12.99 5.37
N VAL A 80 4.04 -12.45 4.29
CA VAL A 80 4.96 -11.30 4.34
C VAL A 80 4.28 -10.05 4.92
N GLN A 81 3.03 -9.76 4.53
CA GLN A 81 2.27 -8.64 5.11
C GLN A 81 2.01 -8.82 6.61
N GLY A 82 1.76 -10.06 7.06
CA GLY A 82 1.66 -10.39 8.47
C GLY A 82 2.96 -10.10 9.22
N VAL A 83 4.09 -10.57 8.68
CA VAL A 83 5.42 -10.32 9.25
C VAL A 83 5.74 -8.82 9.27
N GLU A 84 5.43 -8.08 8.20
CA GLU A 84 5.64 -6.63 8.15
C GLU A 84 4.87 -5.91 9.27
N ARG A 85 3.62 -6.29 9.52
CA ARG A 85 2.81 -5.74 10.62
C ARG A 85 3.46 -6.03 11.97
N THR A 86 3.85 -7.28 12.22
CA THR A 86 4.53 -7.67 13.46
C THR A 86 5.85 -6.92 13.65
N VAL A 87 6.65 -6.74 12.60
CA VAL A 87 7.91 -5.99 12.68
C VAL A 87 7.66 -4.51 12.99
N LYS A 88 6.60 -3.90 12.45
CA LYS A 88 6.20 -2.53 12.81
C LYS A 88 5.80 -2.42 14.28
N GLU A 89 5.03 -3.38 14.78
CA GLU A 89 4.64 -3.43 16.20
C GLU A 89 5.87 -3.58 17.11
N ILE A 90 6.80 -4.46 16.74
CA ILE A 90 8.08 -4.64 17.46
C ILE A 90 8.90 -3.35 17.42
N ALA A 91 8.95 -2.64 16.30
CA ALA A 91 9.67 -1.37 16.20
C ALA A 91 9.09 -0.31 17.14
N ILE A 92 7.75 -0.24 17.24
CA ILE A 92 7.07 0.66 18.17
C ILE A 92 7.37 0.25 19.62
N LEU A 93 7.29 -1.04 19.95
CA LEU A 93 7.62 -1.55 21.27
C LEU A 93 9.07 -1.26 21.65
N ASN A 94 10.01 -1.45 20.72
CA ASN A 94 11.43 -1.16 20.91
C ASN A 94 11.68 0.34 21.14
N GLN A 95 10.95 1.21 20.43
CA GLN A 95 11.02 2.65 20.64
C GLN A 95 10.52 3.06 22.03
N MET A 96 9.40 2.47 22.49
CA MET A 96 8.88 2.70 23.84
C MET A 96 9.86 2.18 24.90
N PHE A 97 10.43 0.99 24.68
CA PHE A 97 11.41 0.38 25.57
C PHE A 97 12.68 1.24 25.68
N SER A 98 13.20 1.73 24.56
CA SER A 98 14.38 2.61 24.53
C SER A 98 14.11 3.92 25.29
N THR A 99 12.92 4.52 25.11
CA THR A 99 12.49 5.69 25.87
C THR A 99 12.42 5.41 27.37
N ALA A 100 11.85 4.26 27.74
CA ALA A 100 11.73 3.85 29.14
C ALA A 100 13.10 3.60 29.79
N ILE A 101 14.04 2.97 29.07
CA ILE A 101 15.42 2.78 29.54
C ILE A 101 16.11 4.13 29.76
N LEU A 102 15.97 5.07 28.83
CA LEU A 102 16.58 6.39 28.97
C LEU A 102 16.08 7.09 30.24
N HIS A 103 14.76 7.13 30.43
CA HIS A 103 14.16 7.72 31.62
C HIS A 103 14.57 7.00 32.91
N GLN A 104 14.70 5.66 32.88
CA GLN A 104 15.22 4.91 34.02
C GLN A 104 16.68 5.25 34.34
N ALA A 105 17.52 5.49 33.33
CA ALA A 105 18.91 5.90 33.55
C ALA A 105 18.99 7.25 34.28
N GLU A 106 18.20 8.23 33.87
CA GLU A 106 18.12 9.55 34.54
C GLU A 106 17.64 9.42 36.00
N ALA A 107 16.67 8.53 36.26
CA ALA A 107 16.19 8.26 37.61
C ALA A 107 17.28 7.62 38.50
N ILE A 108 18.08 6.72 37.95
CA ILE A 108 19.21 6.09 38.67
C ILE A 108 20.25 7.13 39.05
N GLU A 109 20.60 8.04 38.14
CA GLU A 109 21.54 9.14 38.45
C GLU A 109 21.02 10.03 39.58
N THR A 110 19.73 10.34 39.55
CA THR A 110 19.09 11.15 40.60
C THR A 110 19.19 10.46 41.97
N ILE A 111 18.82 9.18 42.04
CA ILE A 111 18.89 8.40 43.30
C ILE A 111 20.34 8.27 43.76
N TYR A 112 21.29 8.08 42.84
CA TYR A 112 22.71 8.02 43.16
C TYR A 112 23.20 9.31 43.81
N ASN A 113 22.91 10.46 43.21
CA ASN A 113 23.30 11.76 43.76
C ASN A 113 22.70 11.99 45.15
N GLN A 114 21.41 11.67 45.33
CA GLN A 114 20.74 11.75 46.62
C GLN A 114 21.39 10.83 47.67
N ALA A 115 21.78 9.61 47.30
CA ALA A 115 22.44 8.68 48.21
C ALA A 115 23.83 9.19 48.64
N VAL A 116 24.57 9.81 47.72
CA VAL A 116 25.88 10.43 48.02
C VAL A 116 25.71 11.61 48.98
N GLU A 117 24.75 12.51 48.72
CA GLU A 117 24.45 13.64 49.60
C GLU A 117 23.99 13.17 50.99
N ALA A 118 23.07 12.20 51.05
CA ALA A 118 22.63 11.60 52.31
C ALA A 118 23.80 10.98 53.08
N SER A 119 24.73 10.30 52.39
CA SER A 119 25.94 9.75 53.01
C SER A 119 26.86 10.85 53.59
N GLN A 120 27.04 11.96 52.86
CA GLN A 120 27.79 13.11 53.40
C GLN A 120 27.10 13.70 54.64
N ASN A 121 25.79 13.90 54.58
CA ASN A 121 25.02 14.43 55.70
C ASN A 121 25.11 13.52 56.94
N ILE A 122 25.07 12.20 56.76
CA ILE A 122 25.27 11.24 57.85
C ILE A 122 26.70 11.34 58.41
N LYS A 123 27.73 11.43 57.55
CA LYS A 123 29.12 11.59 58.00
C LYS A 123 29.31 12.87 58.82
N LEU A 124 28.77 13.99 58.34
CA LEU A 124 28.81 15.28 59.03
C LEU A 124 28.04 15.23 60.35
N GLY A 125 26.81 14.71 60.34
CA GLY A 125 26.00 14.53 61.54
C GLY A 125 26.73 13.69 62.59
N ASN A 126 27.33 12.56 62.18
CA ASN A 126 28.12 11.73 63.09
C ASN A 126 29.34 12.45 63.65
N LYS A 127 30.00 13.32 62.88
CA LYS A 127 31.13 14.11 63.36
C LYS A 127 30.69 15.12 64.42
N GLU A 128 29.61 15.85 64.16
CA GLU A 128 29.10 16.84 65.11
C GLU A 128 28.57 16.18 66.39
N LEU A 129 27.88 15.03 66.28
CA LEU A 129 27.46 14.25 67.45
C LEU A 129 28.66 13.83 68.31
N LYS A 130 29.74 13.31 67.69
CA LYS A 130 30.98 12.95 68.42
C LYS A 130 31.61 14.15 69.11
N LYS A 131 31.63 15.32 68.46
CA LYS A 131 32.13 16.56 69.04
C LYS A 131 31.30 16.98 70.25
N THR A 132 29.97 16.98 70.13
CA THR A 132 29.05 17.31 71.22
C THR A 132 29.20 16.36 72.42
N VAL A 133 29.39 15.06 72.16
CA VAL A 133 29.68 14.08 73.22
C VAL A 133 31.02 14.35 73.91
N ALA A 134 32.06 14.70 73.14
CA ALA A 134 33.38 15.01 73.70
C ALA A 134 33.42 16.30 74.52
N VAL A 135 32.60 17.31 74.17
CA VAL A 135 32.53 18.60 74.89
C VAL A 135 31.70 18.50 76.18
N ASN A 136 30.71 17.60 76.25
CA ASN A 136 29.86 17.40 77.43
C ASN A 136 30.46 16.44 78.48
N ARG A 137 31.73 16.07 78.34
CA ARG A 137 32.42 15.12 79.22
C ARG A 137 33.60 15.80 79.89
#